data_AF-A0A497MEZ6-F1
#
_entry.id   AF-A0A497MEZ6-F1
#
_cell.length_a   1.000
_cell.length_b   1.000
_cell.length_c   1.000
_cell.angle_alpha   90.00
_cell.angle_beta   90.00
_cell.angle_gamma   90.00
#
_symmetry.space_group_name_H-M   'P 1'
#
loop_
_entity.id
_entity.type
_entity.pdbx_description
1 polymer ?
#
loop_
_entity_poly.entity_id
_entity_poly.type
_entity_poly.pdbx_seq_one_letter_code
_entity_poly.pdbx_strand_id
1 'polypeptide(L)'
;MEEARRRREEARLRVESLRRDIKHYEELAAEKNAAVERLEARIAEAQRKLAEIDRLRRMAELVEEFRAAYRQVVPALRMAYVEGLRAAVQSLVNSLTQISGRSLEVEIDEEYTPILIEDSGFRRSALLISGGERTWLSLAYRIGLGQLVFESRTGQPLELLILDEPTEALGPEDGSIDALANVILNLKAVRQIITVTHSEELAKVAERRILVEKRGGISVVEEV
;
A
#
# COMPACT_ATOMS: atom_id res chain seq x y z
N MET A 1 -56.49 75.03 51.12
CA MET A 1 -57.00 73.82 50.42
C MET A 1 -56.45 73.69 48.99
N GLU A 2 -56.32 74.78 48.23
CA GLU A 2 -55.79 74.76 46.84
C GLU A 2 -54.28 74.47 46.72
N GLU A 3 -53.42 75.08 47.55
CA GLU A 3 -51.96 74.82 47.49
C GLU A 3 -51.60 73.35 47.79
N ALA A 4 -52.34 72.72 48.71
CA ALA A 4 -52.19 71.31 49.03
C ALA A 4 -52.62 70.41 47.85
N ARG A 5 -53.62 70.81 47.05
CA ARG A 5 -54.00 70.11 45.82
C ARG A 5 -52.94 70.26 44.73
N ARG A 6 -52.42 71.47 44.52
CA ARG A 6 -51.37 71.74 43.51
C ARG A 6 -50.08 70.96 43.78
N ARG A 7 -49.59 70.97 45.03
CA ARG A 7 -48.41 70.17 45.42
C ARG A 7 -48.65 68.67 45.26
N ARG A 8 -49.85 68.18 45.56
CA ARG A 8 -50.21 66.76 45.38
C ARG A 8 -50.24 66.37 43.91
N GLU A 9 -50.68 67.28 43.04
CA GLU A 9 -50.78 67.05 41.59
C GLU A 9 -49.40 67.10 40.91
N GLU A 10 -48.54 68.04 41.30
CA GLU A 10 -47.13 68.07 40.89
C GLU A 10 -46.36 66.84 41.37
N ALA A 11 -46.56 66.43 42.63
CA ALA A 11 -45.95 65.20 43.15
C ALA A 11 -46.44 63.96 42.39
N ARG A 12 -47.72 63.92 42.00
CA ARG A 12 -48.29 62.81 41.22
C ARG A 12 -47.69 62.74 39.82
N LEU A 13 -47.58 63.87 39.12
CA LEU A 13 -46.94 63.94 37.81
C LEU A 13 -45.47 63.53 37.86
N ARG A 14 -44.77 63.90 38.94
CA ARG A 14 -43.36 63.54 39.16
C ARG A 14 -43.17 62.06 39.49
N VAL A 15 -44.11 61.45 40.21
CA VAL A 15 -44.14 60.00 40.42
C VAL A 15 -44.43 59.27 39.11
N GLU A 16 -45.32 59.78 38.26
CA GLU A 16 -45.59 59.19 36.92
C GLU A 16 -44.42 59.34 35.95
N SER A 17 -43.68 60.45 35.97
CA SER A 17 -42.45 60.59 35.17
C SER A 17 -41.38 59.62 35.65
N LEU A 18 -41.11 59.58 36.96
CA LEU A 18 -40.12 58.66 37.55
C LEU A 18 -40.47 57.20 37.28
N ARG A 19 -41.75 56.82 37.30
CA ARG A 19 -42.18 55.46 36.92
C ARG A 19 -41.90 55.13 35.46
N ARG A 20 -42.08 56.10 34.54
CA ARG A 20 -41.74 55.90 33.13
C ARG A 20 -40.24 55.76 32.94
N ASP A 21 -39.45 56.58 33.62
CA ASP A 21 -37.99 56.50 33.57
C ASP A 21 -37.48 55.17 34.12
N ILE A 22 -38.01 54.71 35.27
CA ILE A 22 -37.68 53.40 35.84
C ILE A 22 -37.97 52.29 34.82
N LYS A 23 -39.17 52.28 34.22
CA LYS A 23 -39.54 51.27 33.23
C LYS A 23 -38.60 51.30 32.00
N HIS A 24 -38.25 52.49 31.52
CA HIS A 24 -37.32 52.64 30.41
C HIS A 24 -35.92 52.09 30.75
N TYR A 25 -35.40 52.40 31.94
CA TYR A 25 -34.10 51.88 32.38
C TYR A 25 -34.13 50.36 32.66
N GLU A 26 -35.25 49.81 33.13
CA GLU A 26 -35.45 48.36 33.27
C GLU A 26 -35.40 47.64 31.93
N GLU A 27 -36.11 48.16 30.92
CA GLU A 27 -36.08 47.63 29.54
C GLU A 27 -34.66 47.71 28.95
N LEU A 28 -33.98 48.85 29.14
CA LEU A 28 -32.60 49.04 28.68
C LEU A 28 -31.63 48.07 29.36
N ALA A 29 -31.78 47.85 30.67
CA ALA A 29 -30.97 46.91 31.43
C ALA A 29 -31.19 45.47 30.94
N ALA A 30 -32.44 45.08 30.68
CA ALA A 30 -32.77 43.76 30.13
C ALA A 30 -32.13 43.54 28.75
N GLU A 31 -32.20 44.53 27.85
CA GLU A 31 -31.58 44.46 26.53
C GLU A 31 -30.05 44.32 26.63
N LYS A 32 -29.40 45.11 27.50
CA LYS A 32 -27.96 45.05 27.72
C LYS A 32 -27.52 43.72 28.31
N ASN A 33 -28.27 43.17 29.28
CA ASN A 33 -27.98 41.86 29.85
C ASN A 33 -28.08 40.76 28.79
N ALA A 34 -29.12 40.76 27.96
CA ALA A 34 -29.25 39.82 26.85
C ALA A 34 -28.11 39.97 25.82
N ALA A 35 -27.59 41.19 25.62
CA ALA A 35 -26.43 41.42 24.77
C ALA A 35 -25.13 40.86 25.39
N VAL A 36 -24.95 41.00 26.71
CA VAL A 36 -23.82 40.42 27.44
C VAL A 36 -23.83 38.90 27.33
N GLU A 37 -24.96 38.24 27.60
CA GLU A 37 -25.09 36.78 27.50
C GLU A 37 -24.72 36.26 26.09
N ARG A 38 -25.18 36.96 25.04
CA ARG A 38 -24.83 36.62 23.65
C ARG A 38 -23.33 36.77 23.37
N LEU A 39 -22.69 37.80 23.92
CA LEU A 39 -21.26 38.02 23.74
C LEU A 39 -20.44 36.97 24.50
N GLU A 40 -20.85 36.62 25.72
CA GLU A 40 -20.23 35.55 26.51
C GLU A 40 -20.30 34.21 25.79
N ALA A 41 -21.45 33.86 25.22
CA ALA A 41 -21.60 32.64 24.42
C ALA A 41 -20.67 32.62 23.20
N ARG A 42 -20.53 33.75 22.49
CA ARG A 42 -19.62 33.88 21.34
C ARG A 42 -18.16 33.77 21.75
N ILE A 43 -17.76 34.34 22.89
CA ILE A 43 -16.40 34.21 23.43
C ILE A 43 -16.11 32.76 23.77
N ALA A 44 -17.04 32.06 24.44
CA ALA A 44 -16.88 30.65 24.77
C ALA A 44 -16.78 29.74 23.52
N GLU A 45 -17.50 30.06 22.44
CA GLU A 45 -17.35 29.37 21.16
C GLU A 45 -16.00 29.66 20.50
N ALA A 46 -15.57 30.92 20.49
CA ALA A 46 -14.28 31.32 19.92
C ALA A 46 -13.09 30.66 20.65
N GLN A 47 -13.16 30.58 21.99
CA GLN A 47 -12.16 29.89 22.81
C GLN A 47 -12.10 28.39 22.50
N ARG A 48 -13.25 27.73 22.30
CA ARG A 48 -13.29 26.31 21.88
C ARG A 48 -12.64 26.12 20.50
N LYS A 49 -12.95 26.98 19.54
CA LYS A 49 -12.34 26.92 18.19
C LYS A 49 -10.83 27.17 18.22
N LEU A 50 -10.35 28.08 19.06
CA LEU A 50 -8.91 28.30 19.24
C LEU A 50 -8.20 27.06 19.78
N ALA A 51 -8.77 26.41 20.80
CA ALA A 51 -8.22 25.16 21.34
C ALA A 51 -8.20 24.03 20.29
N GLU A 52 -9.22 23.97 19.43
CA GLU A 52 -9.27 23.02 18.31
C GLU A 52 -8.21 23.31 17.24
N ILE A 53 -8.03 24.58 16.85
CA ILE A 53 -6.99 25.01 15.92
C ILE A 53 -5.60 24.64 16.45
N ASP A 54 -5.32 24.88 17.73
CA ASP A 54 -4.04 24.54 18.34
C ASP A 54 -3.80 23.03 18.34
N ARG A 55 -4.85 22.22 18.57
CA ARG A 55 -4.76 20.76 18.46
C ARG A 55 -4.45 20.33 17.03
N LEU A 56 -5.15 20.88 16.05
CA LEU A 56 -4.94 20.56 14.63
C LEU A 56 -3.56 20.98 14.15
N ARG A 57 -3.05 22.13 14.61
CA ARG A 57 -1.70 22.60 14.29
C ARG A 57 -0.64 21.62 14.79
N ARG A 58 -0.73 21.17 16.05
CA ARG A 58 0.18 20.14 16.60
C ARG A 58 0.13 18.82 15.81
N MET A 59 -1.06 18.41 15.37
CA MET A 59 -1.20 17.22 14.54
C MET A 59 -0.55 17.41 13.16
N ALA A 60 -0.69 18.59 12.55
CA ALA A 60 -0.07 18.88 11.26
C ALA A 60 1.46 18.89 11.36
N GLU A 61 2.02 19.46 12.43
CA GLU A 61 3.46 19.43 12.72
C GLU A 61 3.98 17.99 12.82
N LEU A 62 3.31 17.14 13.60
CA LEU A 62 3.64 15.73 13.72
C LEU A 62 3.61 15.01 12.37
N VAL A 63 2.57 15.25 11.55
CA VAL A 63 2.44 14.65 10.22
C VAL A 63 3.57 15.09 9.28
N GLU A 64 3.99 16.35 9.34
CA GLU A 64 5.12 16.84 8.54
C GLU A 64 6.45 16.23 8.97
N GLU A 65 6.66 16.03 10.28
CA GLU A 65 7.82 15.30 10.79
C GLU A 65 7.84 13.86 10.29
N PHE A 66 6.72 13.15 10.39
CA PHE A 66 6.59 11.79 9.85
C PHE A 66 6.82 11.74 8.34
N ARG A 67 6.28 12.69 7.59
CA ARG A 67 6.51 12.79 6.14
C ARG A 67 7.98 13.04 5.81
N ALA A 68 8.65 13.89 6.57
CA ALA A 68 10.08 14.14 6.39
C ALA A 68 10.92 12.89 6.67
N ALA A 69 10.60 12.13 7.72
CA ALA A 69 11.24 10.86 8.00
C ALA A 69 10.97 9.82 6.89
N TYR A 70 9.70 9.69 6.47
CA TYR A 70 9.30 8.78 5.40
C TYR A 70 10.03 9.07 4.08
N ARG A 71 10.15 10.34 3.68
CA ARG A 71 10.89 10.76 2.48
C ARG A 71 12.37 10.37 2.50
N GLN A 72 12.98 10.26 3.69
CA GLN A 72 14.38 9.87 3.83
C GLN A 72 14.56 8.34 3.81
N VAL A 73 13.64 7.60 4.44
CA VAL A 73 13.77 6.14 4.61
C VAL A 73 13.35 5.37 3.36
N VAL A 74 12.28 5.80 2.68
CA VAL A 74 11.69 5.04 1.57
C VAL A 74 12.63 4.84 0.38
N PRO A 75 13.41 5.84 -0.08
CA PRO A 75 14.37 5.61 -1.16
C PRO A 75 15.41 4.55 -0.80
N ALA A 76 15.92 4.58 0.44
CA ALA A 76 16.90 3.59 0.90
C ALA A 76 16.29 2.18 0.99
N LEU A 77 15.07 2.06 1.52
CA LEU A 77 14.35 0.78 1.53
C LEU A 77 14.08 0.27 0.12
N ARG A 78 13.63 1.15 -0.79
CA ARG A 78 13.39 0.80 -2.19
C ARG A 78 14.65 0.25 -2.83
N MET A 79 15.79 0.93 -2.67
CA MET A 79 17.08 0.46 -3.20
C MET A 79 17.44 -0.93 -2.66
N ALA A 80 17.26 -1.18 -1.36
CA ALA A 80 17.51 -2.50 -0.78
C ALA A 80 16.61 -3.59 -1.35
N TYR A 81 15.32 -3.30 -1.57
CA TYR A 81 14.38 -4.24 -2.17
C TYR A 81 14.66 -4.49 -3.65
N VAL A 82 14.96 -3.45 -4.43
CA VAL A 82 15.33 -3.56 -5.84
C VAL A 82 16.59 -4.39 -6.00
N GLU A 83 17.60 -4.18 -5.16
CA GLU A 83 18.84 -4.95 -5.20
C GLU A 83 18.61 -6.42 -4.81
N GLY A 84 17.80 -6.67 -3.77
CA GLY A 84 17.42 -8.02 -3.38
C GLY A 84 16.64 -8.76 -4.47
N LEU A 85 15.70 -8.06 -5.13
CA LEU A 85 14.95 -8.61 -6.26
C LEU A 85 15.88 -8.90 -7.44
N ARG A 86 16.77 -7.95 -7.78
CA ARG A 86 17.75 -8.11 -8.86
C ARG A 86 18.62 -9.35 -8.62
N ALA A 87 19.15 -9.52 -7.41
CA ALA A 87 19.97 -10.67 -7.05
C ALA A 87 19.21 -12.00 -7.19
N ALA A 88 17.97 -12.07 -6.70
CA ALA A 88 17.13 -13.25 -6.80
C ALA A 88 16.82 -13.60 -8.27
N VAL A 89 16.43 -12.60 -9.07
CA VAL A 89 16.10 -12.77 -10.49
C VAL A 89 17.35 -13.15 -11.29
N GLN A 90 18.49 -12.49 -11.05
CA GLN A 90 19.76 -12.81 -11.72
C GLN A 90 20.20 -14.24 -11.44
N SER A 91 20.08 -14.70 -10.19
CA SER A 91 20.42 -16.09 -9.83
C SER A 91 19.61 -17.09 -10.64
N LEU A 92 18.31 -16.84 -10.78
CA LEU A 92 17.42 -17.71 -11.55
C LEU A 92 17.71 -17.64 -13.05
N VAL A 93 17.89 -16.45 -13.61
CA VAL A 93 18.24 -16.28 -15.02
C VAL A 93 19.56 -16.99 -15.34
N ASN A 94 20.58 -16.88 -14.50
CA ASN A 94 21.85 -17.59 -14.69
C ASN A 94 21.65 -19.12 -14.76
N SER A 95 20.84 -19.68 -13.86
CA SER A 95 20.55 -21.12 -13.88
C SER A 95 19.76 -21.55 -15.13
N LEU A 96 18.89 -20.70 -15.64
CA LEU A 96 18.11 -20.96 -16.85
C LEU A 96 18.95 -20.86 -18.13
N THR A 97 19.87 -19.91 -18.20
CA THR A 97 20.68 -19.68 -19.40
C THR A 97 21.97 -20.50 -19.44
N GLN A 98 22.37 -21.14 -18.33
CA GLN A 98 23.52 -22.04 -18.26
C GLN A 98 23.47 -23.15 -19.33
N ILE A 99 22.29 -23.71 -19.61
CA ILE A 99 22.12 -24.80 -20.59
C ILE A 99 22.19 -24.29 -22.03
N SER A 100 21.75 -23.06 -22.28
CA SER A 100 21.82 -22.44 -23.61
C SER A 100 23.19 -21.81 -23.91
N GLY A 101 24.12 -21.82 -22.95
CA GLY A 101 25.45 -21.20 -23.08
C GLY A 101 25.39 -19.67 -23.23
N ARG A 102 24.25 -19.05 -22.91
CA ARG A 102 24.04 -17.60 -22.97
C ARG A 102 24.27 -16.98 -21.60
N SER A 103 24.89 -15.81 -21.58
CA SER A 103 24.98 -14.96 -20.40
C SER A 103 24.02 -13.78 -20.59
N LEU A 104 23.10 -13.62 -19.65
CA LEU A 104 22.13 -12.52 -19.63
C LEU A 104 22.21 -11.86 -18.26
N GLU A 105 22.47 -10.56 -18.24
CA GLU A 105 22.38 -9.76 -17.03
C GLU A 105 21.01 -9.10 -16.93
N VAL A 106 20.48 -9.04 -15.71
CA VAL A 106 19.22 -8.41 -15.37
C VAL A 106 19.51 -7.19 -14.50
N GLU A 107 19.05 -6.04 -14.96
CA GLU A 107 18.86 -4.86 -14.14
C GLU A 107 17.38 -4.70 -13.80
N ILE A 108 17.11 -4.07 -12.66
CA ILE A 108 15.76 -3.68 -12.27
C ILE A 108 15.86 -2.23 -11.82
N ASP A 109 15.05 -1.36 -12.42
CA ASP A 109 15.02 0.05 -12.05
C ASP A 109 14.17 0.29 -10.79
N GLU A 110 14.14 1.54 -10.34
CA GLU A 110 13.35 1.96 -9.16
C GLU A 110 11.83 1.79 -9.33
N GLU A 111 11.36 1.63 -10.57
CA GLU A 111 9.97 1.38 -10.92
C GLU A 111 9.67 -0.13 -11.00
N TYR A 112 10.64 -0.97 -10.61
CA TYR A 112 10.57 -2.43 -10.68
C TYR A 112 10.43 -2.96 -12.11
N THR A 113 10.97 -2.23 -13.08
CA THR A 113 10.99 -2.65 -14.49
C THR A 113 12.25 -3.46 -14.77
N PRO A 114 12.15 -4.73 -15.20
CA PRO A 114 13.31 -5.52 -15.55
C PRO A 114 13.86 -5.12 -16.93
N ILE A 115 15.18 -5.02 -17.02
CA ILE A 115 15.95 -4.71 -18.23
C ILE A 115 16.96 -5.83 -18.44
N LEU A 116 16.95 -6.45 -19.63
CA LEU A 116 17.97 -7.44 -19.99
C LEU A 116 19.17 -6.75 -20.64
N ILE A 117 20.35 -7.21 -20.29
CA ILE A 117 21.62 -6.78 -20.88
C ILE A 117 22.27 -8.02 -21.48
N GLU A 118 22.52 -7.95 -22.79
CA GLU A 118 23.28 -8.96 -23.52
C GLU A 118 24.80 -8.81 -23.28
N ASP A 119 25.58 -9.85 -23.58
CA ASP A 119 27.05 -9.79 -23.53
C ASP A 119 27.65 -8.67 -24.42
N SER A 120 26.90 -8.23 -25.44
CA SER A 120 27.24 -7.10 -26.30
C SER A 120 27.14 -5.73 -25.60
N GLY A 121 26.57 -5.68 -24.39
CA GLY A 121 26.20 -4.47 -23.67
C GLY A 121 24.87 -3.85 -24.13
N PHE A 122 24.15 -4.50 -25.05
CA PHE A 122 22.87 -4.00 -25.54
C PHE A 122 21.76 -4.18 -24.50
N ARG A 123 21.11 -3.07 -24.12
CA ARG A 123 20.03 -3.03 -23.14
C ARG A 123 18.68 -3.18 -23.83
N ARG A 124 17.93 -4.21 -23.46
CA ARG A 124 16.59 -4.53 -23.99
C ARG A 124 15.55 -4.41 -22.88
N SER A 125 14.55 -3.58 -23.14
CA SER A 125 13.33 -3.57 -22.32
C SER A 125 12.59 -4.90 -22.45
N ALA A 126 11.83 -5.28 -21.41
CA ALA A 126 10.98 -6.47 -21.37
C ALA A 126 10.11 -6.69 -22.63
N LEU A 127 9.73 -5.61 -23.32
CA LEU A 127 8.89 -5.62 -24.52
C LEU A 127 9.62 -6.06 -25.80
N LEU A 128 10.95 -5.98 -25.83
CA LEU A 128 11.78 -6.24 -27.01
C LEU A 128 12.50 -7.59 -26.94
N ILE A 129 12.17 -8.42 -25.94
CA ILE A 129 12.80 -9.71 -25.68
C ILE A 129 12.15 -10.79 -26.57
N SER A 130 12.97 -11.77 -27.00
CA SER A 130 12.46 -12.96 -27.72
C SER A 130 11.47 -13.78 -26.87
N GLY A 131 10.62 -14.59 -27.51
CA GLY A 131 9.56 -15.34 -26.84
C GLY A 131 10.04 -16.19 -25.65
N GLY A 132 11.09 -16.99 -25.86
CA GLY A 132 11.65 -17.87 -24.82
C GLY A 132 12.35 -17.10 -23.69
N GLU A 133 13.17 -16.10 -24.02
CA GLU A 133 13.85 -15.25 -23.01
C GLU A 133 12.83 -14.46 -22.17
N ARG A 134 11.72 -14.04 -22.77
CA ARG A 134 10.62 -13.36 -22.07
C ARG A 134 9.95 -14.31 -21.08
N THR A 135 9.72 -15.56 -21.46
CA THR A 135 9.17 -16.60 -20.56
C THR A 135 10.11 -16.80 -19.36
N TRP A 136 11.41 -16.94 -19.63
CA TRP A 136 12.42 -17.12 -18.58
C TRP A 136 12.49 -15.95 -17.60
N LEU A 137 12.59 -14.74 -18.14
CA LEU A 137 12.59 -13.54 -17.32
C LEU A 137 11.29 -13.42 -16.52
N SER A 138 10.14 -13.70 -17.13
CA SER A 138 8.85 -13.63 -16.44
C SER A 138 8.76 -14.62 -15.28
N LEU A 139 9.21 -15.86 -15.49
CA LEU A 139 9.23 -16.88 -14.44
C LEU A 139 10.20 -16.49 -13.31
N ALA A 140 11.45 -16.15 -13.66
CA ALA A 140 12.47 -15.73 -12.70
C ALA A 140 11.99 -14.53 -11.87
N TYR A 141 11.37 -13.54 -12.53
CA TYR A 141 10.82 -12.35 -11.89
C TYR A 141 9.68 -12.68 -10.93
N ARG A 142 8.73 -13.54 -11.32
CA ARG A 142 7.62 -13.97 -10.45
C ARG A 142 8.11 -14.72 -9.22
N ILE A 143 9.07 -15.63 -9.38
CA ILE A 143 9.65 -16.39 -8.27
C ILE A 143 10.42 -15.45 -7.33
N GLY A 144 11.32 -14.62 -7.87
CA GLY A 144 12.12 -13.69 -7.07
C GLY A 144 11.27 -12.67 -6.33
N LEU A 145 10.23 -12.13 -6.98
CA LEU A 145 9.27 -11.23 -6.33
C LEU A 145 8.46 -11.96 -5.25
N GLY A 146 8.01 -13.18 -5.52
CA GLY A 146 7.30 -14.01 -4.55
C GLY A 146 8.11 -14.28 -3.30
N GLN A 147 9.40 -14.62 -3.45
CA GLN A 147 10.33 -14.81 -2.34
C GLN A 147 10.47 -13.53 -1.51
N LEU A 148 10.76 -12.40 -2.16
CA LEU A 148 10.96 -11.13 -1.48
C LEU A 148 9.70 -10.61 -0.77
N VAL A 149 8.53 -10.74 -1.38
CA VAL A 149 7.25 -10.35 -0.76
C VAL A 149 6.90 -11.25 0.41
N PHE A 150 7.17 -12.55 0.31
CA PHE A 150 6.92 -13.48 1.40
C PHE A 150 7.86 -13.18 2.58
N GLU A 151 9.17 -13.09 2.34
CA GLU A 151 10.18 -12.78 3.35
C GLU A 151 9.93 -11.46 4.06
N SER A 152 9.57 -10.40 3.32
CA SER A 152 9.27 -9.09 3.91
C SER A 152 8.03 -9.09 4.81
N ARG A 153 7.06 -9.97 4.56
CA ARG A 153 5.82 -10.07 5.37
C ARG A 153 5.95 -11.02 6.55
N THR A 154 6.61 -12.15 6.37
CA THR A 154 6.64 -13.24 7.36
C THR A 154 7.96 -13.32 8.12
N GLY A 155 9.03 -12.70 7.59
CA GLY A 155 10.40 -12.88 8.08
C GLY A 155 10.97 -14.27 7.80
N GLN A 156 10.32 -15.07 6.96
CA GLN A 156 10.67 -16.46 6.65
C GLN A 156 10.83 -16.63 5.15
N PRO A 157 11.68 -17.56 4.67
CA PRO A 157 11.78 -17.87 3.25
C PRO A 157 10.48 -18.48 2.72
N LEU A 158 10.24 -18.34 1.41
CA LEU A 158 9.06 -18.87 0.74
C LEU A 158 8.87 -20.37 1.03
N GLU A 159 7.71 -20.76 1.58
CA GLU A 159 7.51 -22.17 1.98
C GLU A 159 6.91 -23.04 0.87
N LEU A 160 5.99 -22.49 0.08
CA LEU A 160 5.23 -23.22 -0.94
C LEU A 160 5.24 -22.44 -2.26
N LEU A 161 5.61 -23.12 -3.34
CA LEU A 161 5.50 -22.61 -4.71
C LEU A 161 4.62 -23.56 -5.51
N ILE A 162 3.55 -23.02 -6.11
CA ILE A 162 2.69 -23.77 -7.03
C ILE A 162 2.91 -23.21 -8.43
N LEU A 163 3.30 -24.08 -9.36
CA LEU A 163 3.52 -23.76 -10.77
C LEU A 163 2.43 -24.46 -11.59
N ASP A 164 1.64 -23.67 -12.30
CA ASP A 164 0.61 -24.19 -13.21
C ASP A 164 1.11 -24.07 -14.65
N GLU A 165 1.31 -25.21 -15.30
CA GLU A 165 1.84 -25.36 -16.66
C GLU A 165 3.06 -24.47 -16.98
N PRO A 166 4.16 -24.57 -16.18
CA PRO A 166 5.32 -23.68 -16.38
C PRO A 166 6.08 -23.92 -17.69
N THR A 167 5.74 -24.99 -18.43
CA THR A 167 6.32 -25.34 -19.73
C THR A 167 5.52 -24.81 -20.92
N GLU A 168 4.34 -24.22 -20.74
CA GLU A 168 3.45 -23.84 -21.86
C GLU A 168 4.14 -22.93 -22.89
N ALA A 169 5.02 -22.04 -22.42
CA ALA A 169 5.76 -21.10 -23.26
C ALA A 169 7.22 -21.52 -23.53
N LEU A 170 7.58 -22.78 -23.24
CA LEU A 170 8.90 -23.36 -23.47
C LEU A 170 8.81 -24.44 -24.56
N GLY A 171 9.75 -24.41 -25.50
CA GLY A 171 9.85 -25.46 -26.51
C GLY A 171 10.48 -26.74 -25.94
N PRO A 172 10.05 -27.93 -26.37
CA PRO A 172 10.72 -29.17 -25.98
C PRO A 172 12.10 -29.34 -26.66
N GLU A 173 12.37 -28.65 -27.77
CA GLU A 173 13.55 -28.90 -28.61
C GLU A 173 14.79 -28.08 -28.26
N ASP A 174 14.70 -27.11 -27.35
CA ASP A 174 15.79 -26.17 -27.02
C ASP A 174 16.43 -26.42 -25.64
N GLY A 175 16.10 -27.54 -24.98
CA GLY A 175 16.60 -27.88 -23.64
C GLY A 175 16.01 -27.01 -22.53
N SER A 176 14.98 -26.20 -22.83
CA SER A 176 14.37 -25.31 -21.85
C SER A 176 13.65 -26.07 -20.74
N ILE A 177 13.00 -27.19 -21.03
CA ILE A 177 12.31 -27.97 -20.01
C ILE A 177 13.31 -28.53 -18.97
N ASP A 178 14.47 -29.00 -19.43
CA ASP A 178 15.56 -29.46 -18.55
C ASP A 178 16.14 -28.31 -17.70
N ALA A 179 16.24 -27.10 -18.27
CA ALA A 179 16.67 -25.92 -17.54
C ALA A 179 15.69 -25.52 -16.43
N LEU A 180 14.40 -25.57 -16.74
CA LEU A 180 13.33 -25.31 -15.78
C LEU A 180 13.36 -26.35 -14.66
N ALA A 181 13.47 -27.63 -15.01
CA ALA A 181 13.59 -28.73 -14.06
C ALA A 181 14.77 -28.52 -13.11
N ASN A 182 15.94 -28.19 -13.65
CA ASN A 182 17.13 -27.90 -12.85
C ASN A 182 16.94 -26.70 -11.91
N VAL A 183 16.25 -25.64 -12.35
CA VAL A 183 15.94 -24.50 -11.47
C VAL A 183 15.01 -24.89 -10.35
N ILE A 184 13.94 -25.63 -10.65
CA ILE A 184 12.99 -26.10 -9.64
C ILE A 184 13.71 -26.96 -8.59
N LEU A 185 14.59 -27.87 -9.01
CA LEU A 185 15.38 -28.70 -8.11
C LEU A 185 16.38 -27.90 -7.26
N ASN A 186 16.93 -26.81 -7.80
CA ASN A 186 17.93 -25.98 -7.12
C ASN A 186 17.32 -24.87 -6.26
N LEU A 187 16.00 -24.67 -6.30
CA LEU A 187 15.24 -23.76 -5.45
C LEU A 187 15.11 -24.27 -4.01
N LYS A 188 16.23 -24.61 -3.36
CA LYS A 188 16.29 -25.15 -1.99
C LYS A 188 15.75 -24.20 -0.92
N ALA A 189 15.64 -22.92 -1.23
CA ALA A 189 14.99 -21.94 -0.37
C ALA A 189 13.49 -22.20 -0.22
N VAL A 190 12.87 -22.89 -1.18
CA VAL A 190 11.46 -23.25 -1.16
C VAL A 190 11.27 -24.65 -0.59
N ARG A 191 10.51 -24.77 0.49
CA ARG A 191 10.30 -26.06 1.18
C ARG A 191 9.51 -27.05 0.34
N GLN A 192 8.46 -26.60 -0.34
CA GLN A 192 7.60 -27.45 -1.16
C GLN A 192 7.31 -26.77 -2.50
N ILE A 193 7.53 -27.50 -3.58
CA ILE A 193 7.16 -27.07 -4.93
C ILE A 193 6.15 -28.07 -5.48
N ILE A 194 5.00 -27.57 -5.93
CA ILE A 194 3.98 -28.35 -6.61
C ILE A 194 3.93 -27.85 -8.05
N THR A 195 4.11 -28.74 -9.00
CA THR A 195 4.04 -28.40 -10.42
C THR A 195 2.93 -29.19 -11.08
N VAL A 196 2.00 -28.48 -11.71
CA VAL A 196 0.98 -29.04 -12.60
C VAL A 196 1.54 -28.91 -14.01
N THR A 197 1.71 -30.04 -14.70
CA THR A 197 2.24 -30.05 -16.06
C THR A 197 1.76 -31.26 -16.85
N HIS A 198 1.55 -31.06 -18.15
CA HIS A 198 1.41 -32.14 -19.12
C HIS A 198 2.76 -32.64 -19.68
N SER A 199 3.88 -32.00 -19.32
CA SER A 199 5.22 -32.40 -19.77
C SER A 199 5.72 -33.63 -19.00
N GLU A 200 5.89 -34.75 -19.71
CA GLU A 200 6.50 -35.95 -19.12
C GLU A 200 7.96 -35.74 -18.73
N GLU A 201 8.69 -34.88 -19.45
CA GLU A 201 10.10 -34.58 -19.16
C GLU A 201 10.24 -33.86 -17.83
N LEU A 202 9.41 -32.84 -17.58
CA LEU A 202 9.39 -32.15 -16.30
C LEU A 202 8.86 -33.05 -15.17
N ALA A 203 7.88 -33.91 -15.47
CA ALA A 203 7.34 -34.84 -14.46
C ALA A 203 8.38 -35.88 -14.00
N LYS A 204 9.36 -36.24 -14.82
CA LYS A 204 10.41 -37.24 -14.48
C LYS A 204 11.37 -36.76 -13.38
N VAL A 205 11.51 -35.46 -13.18
CA VAL A 205 12.41 -34.92 -12.14
C VAL A 205 11.76 -34.82 -10.77
N ALA A 206 10.44 -34.99 -10.68
CA ALA A 206 9.71 -34.89 -9.43
C ALA A 206 9.99 -36.11 -8.53
N GLU A 207 10.16 -35.85 -7.22
CA GLU A 207 10.29 -36.91 -6.21
C GLU A 207 9.03 -37.75 -6.05
N ARG A 208 7.86 -37.15 -6.29
CA ARG A 208 6.54 -37.78 -6.18
C ARG A 208 5.65 -37.31 -7.32
N ARG A 209 4.93 -38.24 -7.96
CA ARG A 209 4.06 -37.91 -9.08
C ARG A 209 2.61 -38.27 -8.74
N ILE A 210 1.71 -37.36 -9.09
CA ILE A 210 0.26 -37.57 -8.97
C ILE A 210 -0.29 -37.49 -10.39
N LEU A 211 -0.72 -38.62 -10.92
CA LEU A 211 -1.31 -38.73 -12.25
C LEU A 211 -2.81 -38.50 -12.15
N VAL A 212 -3.34 -37.63 -13.01
CA VAL A 212 -4.77 -37.36 -13.12
C VAL A 212 -5.24 -37.73 -14.52
N GLU A 213 -6.15 -38.71 -14.61
CA GLU A 213 -6.68 -39.21 -15.88
C GLU A 213 -8.20 -39.13 -15.94
N LYS A 214 -8.74 -38.89 -17.13
CA LYS A 214 -10.18 -38.98 -17.37
C LYS A 214 -10.56 -40.40 -17.81
N ARG A 215 -11.29 -41.14 -16.97
CA ARG A 215 -11.80 -42.49 -17.28
C ARG A 215 -13.33 -42.47 -17.23
N GLY A 216 -14.01 -42.78 -18.34
CA GLY A 216 -15.48 -42.84 -18.37
C GLY A 216 -16.21 -41.53 -18.00
N GLY A 217 -15.58 -40.37 -18.23
CA GLY A 217 -16.17 -39.06 -17.91
C GLY A 217 -15.90 -38.54 -16.50
N ILE A 218 -15.25 -39.32 -15.63
CA ILE A 218 -14.81 -38.92 -14.29
C ILE A 218 -13.28 -38.77 -14.24
N SER A 219 -12.78 -37.86 -13.41
CA SER A 219 -11.35 -37.74 -13.13
C SER A 219 -10.93 -38.75 -12.05
N VAL A 220 -9.90 -39.53 -12.35
CA VAL A 220 -9.30 -40.52 -11.45
C VAL A 220 -7.89 -40.04 -11.12
N VAL A 221 -7.51 -40.14 -9.85
CA VAL A 221 -6.20 -39.73 -9.34
C VAL A 221 -5.44 -40.96 -8.87
N GLU A 222 -4.20 -41.11 -9.33
CA GLU A 222 -3.32 -42.21 -9.00
C GLU A 222 -1.94 -41.67 -8.63
N GLU A 223 -1.32 -42.23 -7.59
CA GLU A 223 0.04 -41.88 -7.18
C GLU A 223 1.02 -42.84 -7.87
N VAL A 224 2.07 -42.27 -8.50
CA VAL A 224 3.02 -43.01 -9.35
C VAL A 224 4.46 -42.71 -8.94
#